data_AF-A0AAP2AB55-F1
#
_entry.id   AF-A0AAP2AB55-F1
#
_cell.length_a   1.000
_cell.length_b   1.000
_cell.length_c   1.000
_cell.angle_alpha   90.00
_cell.angle_beta   90.00
_cell.angle_gamma   90.00
#
_symmetry.space_group_name_H-M   'P 1'
#
loop_
_entity.id
_entity.type
_entity.pdbx_description
1 polymer ?
#
loop_
_entity_poly.entity_id
_entity_poly.type
_entity_poly.pdbx_seq_one_letter_code
_entity_poly.pdbx_strand_id
1 'polypeptide(L)'
;MSKYHEPMLLNPSQLFSSVGTCGTNAPEDVKKIQRMMTQAGYQKNTGRSPGVDGQCGQLTIEAIRWYQRLLNMKPTGLVHPFDSAFIEALNSAAPGWRPKHQRGPLTVQEGQFTFNCEGVDFVTATVPFKLQRYPYFSRILHWPGWVSGVTLGRGFDMGNRSAGEIFATLSRSGIEEYKSSICSRAAGLKGQPAREFVRAYGPLIGEISHQQQIRLFEITFEKYINDAKRIFSNANGLSVTWYSIEKKIREVFCDTLYQGNVTAKEMAIVMAHRDKSLLIKYLMANRVGKDLRRDALRIRYIQ
;
A
#
# COMPACT_ATOMS: atom_id res chain seq x y z
N MET A 1 17.91 12.18 -46.39
CA MET A 1 17.12 12.07 -45.14
C MET A 1 17.69 10.90 -44.34
N SER A 2 18.50 11.21 -43.32
CA SER A 2 19.18 10.21 -42.48
C SER A 2 18.17 9.52 -41.57
N LYS A 3 18.05 8.19 -41.67
CA LYS A 3 17.33 7.35 -40.69
C LYS A 3 18.16 7.29 -39.41
N TYR A 4 17.99 8.29 -38.55
CA TYR A 4 18.44 8.15 -37.17
C TYR A 4 17.48 7.19 -36.47
N HIS A 5 17.94 5.96 -36.24
CA HIS A 5 17.37 5.12 -35.20
C HIS A 5 17.49 5.87 -33.88
N GLU A 6 16.39 6.02 -33.13
CA GLU A 6 16.46 6.43 -31.74
C GLU A 6 17.48 5.53 -31.03
N PRO A 7 18.43 6.11 -30.27
CA PRO A 7 19.41 5.32 -29.55
C PRO A 7 18.66 4.36 -28.62
N MET A 8 18.92 3.06 -28.78
CA MET A 8 18.44 2.02 -27.88
C MET A 8 18.94 2.40 -26.49
N LEU A 9 18.06 2.97 -25.67
CA LEU A 9 18.33 3.20 -24.26
C LEU A 9 18.61 1.83 -23.66
N LEU A 10 19.89 1.51 -23.48
CA LEU A 10 20.36 0.33 -22.75
C LEU A 10 19.77 0.45 -21.35
N ASN A 11 18.60 -0.16 -21.14
CA ASN A 11 18.01 -0.25 -19.82
C ASN A 11 18.99 -1.12 -19.00
N PRO A 12 19.67 -0.58 -17.97
CA PRO A 12 20.74 -1.29 -17.28
C PRO A 12 20.28 -2.59 -16.62
N SER A 13 18.95 -2.80 -16.49
CA SER A 13 18.33 -4.01 -15.97
C SER A 13 17.83 -5.00 -17.02
N GLN A 14 17.97 -4.70 -18.32
CA GLN A 14 17.57 -5.61 -19.39
C GLN A 14 18.60 -6.73 -19.55
N LEU A 15 18.12 -7.98 -19.54
CA LEU A 15 18.93 -9.13 -19.93
C LEU A 15 19.02 -9.20 -21.45
N PHE A 16 20.16 -9.62 -21.98
CA PHE A 16 20.31 -9.85 -23.43
C PHE A 16 20.11 -11.31 -23.82
N SER A 17 20.35 -12.22 -22.88
CA SER A 17 20.26 -13.67 -23.06
C SER A 17 19.58 -14.34 -21.86
N SER A 18 19.23 -15.62 -22.00
CA SER A 18 18.57 -16.35 -20.91
C SER A 18 19.57 -16.74 -19.81
N VAL A 19 19.12 -16.68 -18.56
CA VAL A 19 19.91 -17.00 -17.36
C VAL A 19 19.23 -18.10 -16.57
N GLY A 20 19.97 -19.13 -16.17
CA GLY A 20 19.48 -20.25 -15.38
C GLY A 20 19.67 -21.62 -16.03
N THR A 21 18.75 -22.52 -15.71
CA THR A 21 18.75 -23.92 -16.15
C THR A 21 18.72 -24.00 -17.68
N CYS A 22 19.77 -24.55 -18.28
CA CYS A 22 19.95 -24.64 -19.73
C CYS A 22 19.87 -23.28 -20.47
N GLY A 23 20.10 -22.17 -19.77
CA GLY A 23 20.16 -20.84 -20.37
C GLY A 23 21.51 -20.58 -21.07
N THR A 24 21.58 -19.50 -21.85
CA THR A 24 22.83 -19.02 -22.43
C THR A 24 23.87 -18.71 -21.35
N ASN A 25 23.42 -18.21 -20.19
CA ASN A 25 24.26 -17.93 -19.02
C ASN A 25 25.45 -17.02 -19.34
N ALA A 26 25.25 -16.01 -20.18
CA ALA A 26 26.27 -15.01 -20.45
C ALA A 26 26.71 -14.36 -19.12
N PRO A 27 28.02 -14.31 -18.79
CA PRO A 27 28.49 -13.91 -17.46
C PRO A 27 27.95 -12.55 -16.97
N GLU A 28 27.77 -11.59 -17.87
CA GLU A 28 27.24 -10.27 -17.53
C GLU A 28 25.74 -10.29 -17.20
N ASP A 29 24.93 -11.11 -17.88
CA ASP A 29 23.51 -11.28 -17.55
C ASP A 29 23.34 -12.06 -16.23
N VAL A 30 24.21 -13.04 -15.97
CA VAL A 30 24.24 -13.76 -14.69
C VAL A 30 24.58 -12.81 -13.54
N LYS A 31 25.61 -11.97 -13.67
CA LYS A 31 25.95 -10.94 -12.66
C LYS A 31 24.79 -9.99 -12.41
N LYS A 32 24.06 -9.57 -13.45
CA LYS A 32 22.87 -8.72 -13.30
C LYS A 32 21.81 -9.41 -12.44
N ILE A 33 21.42 -10.64 -12.78
CA ILE A 33 20.42 -11.41 -12.03
C ILE A 33 20.86 -11.65 -10.59
N GLN A 34 22.12 -12.02 -10.36
CA GLN A 34 22.69 -12.17 -9.02
C GLN A 34 22.57 -10.88 -8.20
N ARG A 35 22.97 -9.72 -8.76
CA ARG A 35 22.84 -8.41 -8.08
C ARG A 35 21.39 -8.08 -7.76
N MET A 36 20.49 -8.30 -8.72
CA MET A 36 19.05 -8.06 -8.55
C MET A 36 18.47 -8.90 -7.42
N MET A 37 18.82 -10.19 -7.34
CA MET A 37 18.37 -11.09 -6.25
C MET A 37 18.97 -10.70 -4.89
N THR A 38 20.24 -10.30 -4.84
CA THR A 38 20.86 -9.80 -3.60
C THR A 38 20.13 -8.55 -3.10
N GLN A 39 19.87 -7.58 -4.00
CA GLN A 39 19.17 -6.35 -3.70
C GLN A 39 17.70 -6.59 -3.29
N ALA A 40 17.04 -7.53 -3.95
CA ALA A 40 15.68 -7.96 -3.63
C ALA A 40 15.57 -8.80 -2.34
N GLY A 41 16.65 -8.96 -1.58
CA GLY A 41 16.64 -9.53 -0.24
C GLY A 41 16.68 -11.05 -0.17
N TYR A 42 17.14 -11.75 -1.22
CA TYR A 42 17.21 -13.22 -1.23
C TYR A 42 17.96 -13.79 -0.03
N GLN A 43 19.15 -13.26 0.26
CA GLN A 43 19.98 -13.69 1.39
C GLN A 43 19.31 -13.43 2.73
N LYS A 44 18.61 -12.30 2.86
CA LYS A 44 17.89 -11.95 4.08
C LYS A 44 16.72 -12.90 4.35
N ASN A 45 16.05 -13.36 3.29
CA ASN A 45 14.88 -14.23 3.39
C ASN A 45 15.23 -15.72 3.53
N THR A 46 16.36 -16.15 2.98
CA THR A 46 16.71 -17.58 2.89
C THR A 46 17.98 -17.98 3.63
N GLY A 47 18.81 -17.01 4.03
CA GLY A 47 20.17 -17.25 4.54
C GLY A 47 21.18 -17.65 3.46
N ARG A 48 20.76 -17.82 2.19
CA ARG A 48 21.62 -18.27 1.08
C ARG A 48 22.00 -17.10 0.18
N SER A 49 23.19 -17.14 -0.41
CA SER A 49 23.64 -16.14 -1.38
C SER A 49 24.29 -16.81 -2.58
N PRO A 50 23.85 -16.52 -3.82
CA PRO A 50 24.48 -17.09 -5.01
C PRO A 50 25.84 -16.46 -5.36
N GLY A 51 26.29 -15.41 -4.64
CA GLY A 51 27.45 -14.62 -5.04
C GLY A 51 27.16 -13.76 -6.27
N VAL A 52 28.00 -12.76 -6.55
CA VAL A 52 27.93 -11.95 -7.79
C VAL A 52 29.22 -12.20 -8.57
N ASP A 53 29.32 -13.38 -9.18
CA ASP A 53 30.52 -13.88 -9.86
C ASP A 53 30.32 -14.08 -11.37
N GLY A 54 29.08 -14.02 -11.87
CA GLY A 54 28.76 -14.31 -13.25
C GLY A 54 28.69 -15.79 -13.59
N GLN A 55 28.76 -16.68 -12.59
CA GLN A 55 28.65 -18.12 -12.76
C GLN A 55 27.22 -18.57 -12.41
N CYS A 56 26.54 -19.17 -13.38
CA CYS A 56 25.20 -19.70 -13.16
C CYS A 56 25.24 -21.08 -12.49
N GLY A 57 25.70 -21.13 -11.24
CA GLY A 57 25.74 -22.35 -10.43
C GLY A 57 24.38 -22.73 -9.82
N GLN A 58 24.38 -23.82 -9.04
CA GLN A 58 23.17 -24.34 -8.38
C GLN A 58 22.50 -23.28 -7.48
N LEU A 59 23.27 -22.49 -6.73
CA LEU A 59 22.72 -21.44 -5.88
C LEU A 59 22.00 -20.35 -6.68
N THR A 60 22.51 -19.98 -7.85
CA THR A 60 21.86 -19.02 -8.76
C THR A 60 20.54 -19.59 -9.28
N ILE A 61 20.52 -20.87 -9.69
CA ILE A 61 19.31 -21.55 -10.18
C ILE A 61 18.26 -21.70 -9.06
N GLU A 62 18.69 -22.04 -7.84
CA GLU A 62 17.79 -22.13 -6.69
C GLU A 62 17.20 -20.77 -6.31
N ALA A 63 17.98 -19.71 -6.41
CA ALA A 63 17.51 -18.35 -6.18
C ALA A 63 16.46 -17.94 -7.23
N ILE A 64 16.69 -18.24 -8.51
CA ILE A 64 15.70 -18.02 -9.58
C ILE A 64 14.41 -18.78 -9.27
N ARG A 65 14.49 -20.08 -8.95
CA ARG A 65 13.31 -20.90 -8.61
C ARG A 65 12.56 -20.36 -7.40
N TRP A 66 13.29 -19.84 -6.40
CA TRP A 66 12.67 -19.26 -5.22
C TRP A 66 11.83 -18.02 -5.57
N TYR A 67 12.38 -17.09 -6.34
CA TYR A 67 11.61 -15.92 -6.80
C TYR A 67 10.46 -16.33 -7.73
N GLN A 68 10.66 -17.28 -8.63
CA GLN A 68 9.56 -17.81 -9.45
C GLN A 68 8.40 -18.32 -8.58
N ARG A 69 8.67 -19.13 -7.54
CA ARG A 69 7.61 -19.57 -6.59
C ARG A 69 6.98 -18.42 -5.82
N LEU A 70 7.76 -17.42 -5.43
CA LEU A 70 7.27 -16.26 -4.70
C LEU A 70 6.30 -15.43 -5.56
N LEU A 71 6.60 -15.32 -6.86
CA LEU A 71 5.82 -14.60 -7.85
C LEU A 71 4.73 -15.48 -8.50
N ASN A 72 4.45 -16.67 -7.94
CA ASN A 72 3.51 -17.67 -8.47
C ASN A 72 3.78 -18.10 -9.94
N MET A 73 5.02 -18.01 -10.38
CA MET A 73 5.50 -18.52 -11.67
C MET A 73 5.92 -19.99 -11.55
N LYS A 74 5.95 -20.71 -12.68
CA LYS A 74 6.52 -22.06 -12.73
C LYS A 74 8.01 -22.00 -12.35
N PRO A 75 8.49 -22.80 -11.39
CA PRO A 75 9.89 -22.75 -10.92
C PRO A 75 10.84 -23.49 -11.88
N THR A 76 10.92 -23.03 -13.13
CA THR A 76 11.79 -23.61 -14.16
C THR A 76 13.27 -23.49 -13.79
N GLY A 77 13.63 -22.46 -13.04
CA GLY A 77 15.01 -22.07 -12.79
C GLY A 77 15.66 -21.43 -14.00
N LEU A 78 14.89 -20.98 -14.98
CA LEU A 78 15.30 -20.28 -16.21
C LEU A 78 14.54 -18.96 -16.32
N VAL A 79 15.25 -17.88 -16.60
CA VAL A 79 14.72 -16.53 -16.86
C VAL A 79 15.08 -16.12 -18.28
N HIS A 80 14.08 -15.73 -19.05
CA HIS A 80 14.25 -15.15 -20.38
C HIS A 80 14.27 -13.62 -20.31
N PRO A 81 14.91 -12.94 -21.28
CA PRO A 81 14.89 -11.47 -21.39
C PRO A 81 13.51 -10.82 -21.37
N PHE A 82 12.49 -11.56 -21.84
CA PHE A 82 11.10 -11.11 -21.94
C PHE A 82 10.23 -11.55 -20.75
N ASP A 83 10.79 -12.17 -19.70
CA ASP A 83 10.09 -12.46 -18.45
C ASP A 83 9.90 -11.18 -17.63
N SER A 84 9.13 -10.22 -18.18
CA SER A 84 8.98 -8.86 -17.68
C SER A 84 8.55 -8.81 -16.22
N ALA A 85 7.60 -9.66 -15.81
CA ALA A 85 7.12 -9.72 -14.43
C ALA A 85 8.23 -10.11 -13.43
N PHE A 86 9.10 -11.06 -13.79
CA PHE A 86 10.22 -11.47 -12.93
C PHE A 86 11.25 -10.34 -12.81
N ILE A 87 11.62 -9.74 -13.94
CA ILE A 87 12.61 -8.67 -14.01
C ILE A 87 12.11 -7.41 -13.29
N GLU A 88 10.85 -7.02 -13.51
CA GLU A 88 10.22 -5.87 -12.87
C GLU A 88 10.09 -6.06 -11.35
N ALA A 89 9.73 -7.26 -10.89
CA ALA A 89 9.63 -7.55 -9.47
C ALA A 89 10.97 -7.36 -8.74
N LEU A 90 12.09 -7.85 -9.31
CA LEU A 90 13.40 -7.67 -8.70
C LEU A 90 13.92 -6.24 -8.82
N ASN A 91 13.68 -5.57 -9.95
CA ASN A 91 14.06 -4.16 -10.14
C ASN A 91 13.37 -3.23 -9.16
N SER A 92 12.09 -3.49 -8.87
CA SER A 92 11.31 -2.67 -7.94
C SER A 92 11.79 -2.79 -6.48
N ALA A 93 12.56 -3.84 -6.19
CA ALA A 93 13.19 -4.05 -4.89
C ALA A 93 14.60 -3.43 -4.78
N ALA A 94 15.13 -2.88 -5.88
CA ALA A 94 16.47 -2.31 -5.89
C ALA A 94 16.55 -1.05 -5.00
N PRO A 95 17.66 -0.84 -4.26
CA PRO A 95 17.87 0.36 -3.47
C PRO A 95 17.72 1.63 -4.32
N GLY A 96 16.86 2.55 -3.88
CA GLY A 96 16.63 3.83 -4.55
C GLY A 96 15.57 3.80 -5.66
N TRP A 97 15.03 2.64 -6.02
CA TRP A 97 13.86 2.56 -6.90
C TRP A 97 12.67 3.24 -6.23
N ARG A 98 11.93 4.05 -7.00
CA ARG A 98 10.67 4.64 -6.56
C ARG A 98 9.63 4.59 -7.68
N PRO A 99 8.34 4.44 -7.34
CA PRO A 99 7.27 4.41 -8.33
C PRO A 99 7.20 5.72 -9.12
N LYS A 100 6.76 5.61 -10.37
CA LYS A 100 6.34 6.76 -11.18
C LYS A 100 5.11 7.41 -10.51
N HIS A 101 5.00 8.74 -10.56
CA HIS A 101 3.94 9.53 -9.90
C HIS A 101 3.98 9.57 -8.35
N GLN A 102 5.11 10.05 -7.81
CA GLN A 102 5.24 10.48 -6.39
C GLN A 102 4.65 11.86 -6.10
N ARG A 103 4.10 12.54 -7.10
CA ARG A 103 3.62 13.91 -7.00
C ARG A 103 2.19 13.97 -7.52
N GLY A 104 1.32 14.60 -6.75
CA GLY A 104 -0.09 14.77 -7.05
C GLY A 104 -0.86 15.21 -5.80
N PRO A 105 -2.06 15.78 -5.96
CA PRO A 105 -2.90 16.12 -4.82
C PRO A 105 -3.27 14.84 -4.05
N LEU A 106 -3.05 14.84 -2.74
CA LEU A 106 -3.45 13.78 -1.82
C LEU A 106 -4.94 13.91 -1.47
N THR A 107 -5.77 13.85 -2.51
CA THR A 107 -7.22 14.08 -2.42
C THR A 107 -8.00 12.83 -2.79
N VAL A 108 -9.05 12.55 -2.02
CA VAL A 108 -10.01 11.45 -2.25
C VAL A 108 -11.39 12.03 -2.52
N GLN A 109 -12.24 11.28 -3.23
CA GLN A 109 -13.61 11.73 -3.55
C GLN A 109 -14.45 11.96 -2.27
N GLU A 110 -14.42 10.99 -1.36
CA GLU A 110 -15.08 11.04 -0.07
C GLU A 110 -14.14 10.52 1.03
N GLY A 111 -14.30 11.04 2.26
CA GLY A 111 -13.48 10.62 3.40
C GLY A 111 -12.14 11.34 3.52
N GLN A 112 -12.00 12.56 2.99
CA GLN A 112 -10.74 13.32 3.03
C GLN A 112 -10.19 13.49 4.45
N PHE A 113 -11.08 13.75 5.43
CA PHE A 113 -10.70 13.86 6.83
C PHE A 113 -10.00 12.58 7.33
N THR A 114 -10.64 11.42 7.18
CA THR A 114 -10.08 10.12 7.56
C THR A 114 -8.78 9.84 6.81
N PHE A 115 -8.76 10.06 5.50
CA PHE A 115 -7.57 9.88 4.68
C PHE A 115 -6.39 10.67 5.24
N ASN A 116 -6.59 11.94 5.63
CA ASN A 116 -5.53 12.76 6.21
C ASN A 116 -5.05 12.27 7.58
N CYS A 117 -5.94 11.70 8.40
CA CYS A 117 -5.61 11.19 9.73
C CYS A 117 -4.90 9.83 9.73
N GLU A 118 -5.18 8.94 8.77
CA GLU A 118 -4.71 7.54 8.81
C GLU A 118 -3.24 7.34 8.41
N GLY A 119 -2.52 8.37 7.95
CA GLY A 119 -1.14 8.17 7.54
C GLY A 119 -0.34 9.44 7.28
N VAL A 120 0.97 9.25 7.14
CA VAL A 120 1.91 10.33 6.80
C VAL A 120 2.44 10.11 5.38
N ASP A 121 2.64 11.20 4.64
CA ASP A 121 3.29 11.23 3.32
C ASP A 121 4.22 12.45 3.22
N PHE A 122 5.22 12.40 2.34
CA PHE A 122 6.39 13.30 2.32
C PHE A 122 6.16 14.70 1.73
N VAL A 123 4.94 15.21 1.59
CA VAL A 123 4.70 16.42 0.78
C VAL A 123 4.95 17.75 1.53
N THR A 124 5.20 17.73 2.85
CA THR A 124 5.54 18.94 3.60
C THR A 124 6.92 18.86 4.24
N ALA A 125 7.99 19.00 3.44
CA ALA A 125 9.19 19.79 3.81
C ALA A 125 10.27 19.71 2.73
N THR A 126 10.83 20.88 2.41
CA THR A 126 11.97 21.16 1.53
C THR A 126 13.22 20.32 1.85
N VAL A 127 13.94 19.91 0.80
CA VAL A 127 15.28 19.30 0.81
C VAL A 127 16.27 20.16 1.63
N PRO A 128 17.25 19.60 2.38
CA PRO A 128 17.78 18.24 2.30
C PRO A 128 17.42 17.38 3.52
N PHE A 129 16.68 16.30 3.29
CA PHE A 129 16.31 15.37 4.36
C PHE A 129 17.25 14.17 4.45
N LYS A 130 17.81 14.01 5.66
CA LYS A 130 18.37 12.78 6.19
C LYS A 130 17.32 11.67 6.12
N LEU A 131 17.81 10.46 5.85
CA LEU A 131 17.08 9.19 5.74
C LEU A 131 16.51 8.72 7.10
N GLN A 132 15.74 9.55 7.80
CA GLN A 132 15.15 9.15 9.07
C GLN A 132 13.93 8.26 8.80
N ARG A 133 13.91 7.06 9.39
CA ARG A 133 12.72 6.19 9.42
C ARG A 133 11.59 6.98 10.09
N TYR A 134 10.62 7.44 9.31
CA TYR A 134 9.37 7.95 9.85
C TYR A 134 8.49 6.75 10.23
N PRO A 135 8.12 6.59 11.50
CA PRO A 135 7.05 5.68 11.87
C PRO A 135 5.81 6.04 11.03
N TYR A 136 5.14 5.04 10.44
CA TYR A 136 3.86 5.22 9.74
C TYR A 136 3.89 5.92 8.37
N PHE A 137 5.00 5.83 7.61
CA PHE A 137 4.95 6.16 6.19
C PHE A 137 4.01 5.20 5.45
N SER A 138 2.91 5.76 4.93
CA SER A 138 1.76 4.99 4.47
C SER A 138 2.01 4.20 3.17
N ARG A 139 2.92 4.67 2.30
CA ARG A 139 3.12 4.06 0.98
C ARG A 139 4.03 2.83 0.94
N ILE A 140 4.49 2.35 2.09
CA ILE A 140 5.25 1.10 2.21
C ILE A 140 4.54 0.15 3.17
N LEU A 141 4.86 -1.15 3.07
CA LEU A 141 4.43 -2.10 4.08
C LEU A 141 4.96 -1.70 5.45
N HIS A 142 4.07 -1.69 6.42
CA HIS A 142 4.39 -1.44 7.82
C HIS A 142 3.53 -2.28 8.74
N TRP A 143 3.92 -2.33 10.01
CA TRP A 143 3.15 -2.97 11.07
C TRP A 143 2.96 -1.93 12.18
N PRO A 144 1.74 -1.40 12.38
CA PRO A 144 1.49 -0.34 13.35
C PRO A 144 1.79 -0.71 14.82
N GLY A 145 1.85 -2.02 15.13
CA GLY A 145 2.14 -2.54 16.47
C GLY A 145 1.01 -3.42 17.04
N TRP A 146 1.25 -3.99 18.22
CA TRP A 146 0.25 -4.74 19.00
C TRP A 146 -0.41 -5.89 18.23
N VAL A 147 -1.74 -5.92 18.18
CA VAL A 147 -2.56 -6.92 17.51
C VAL A 147 -2.81 -6.60 16.04
N SER A 148 -2.22 -5.52 15.51
CA SER A 148 -2.39 -5.12 14.11
C SER A 148 -1.73 -6.12 13.17
N GLY A 149 -2.25 -6.20 11.96
CA GLY A 149 -1.67 -6.96 10.86
C GLY A 149 -0.68 -6.16 10.03
N VAL A 150 -0.27 -6.77 8.91
CA VAL A 150 0.53 -6.08 7.89
C VAL A 150 -0.35 -5.01 7.25
N THR A 151 0.13 -3.76 7.20
CA THR A 151 -0.64 -2.62 6.70
C THR A 151 0.05 -1.99 5.51
N LEU A 152 -0.75 -1.57 4.52
CA LEU A 152 -0.32 -0.78 3.36
C LEU A 152 -1.25 0.42 3.17
N GLY A 153 -0.74 1.50 2.60
CA GLY A 153 -1.53 2.71 2.38
C GLY A 153 -2.03 3.32 3.69
N ARG A 154 -3.23 3.88 3.64
CA ARG A 154 -3.86 4.59 4.76
C ARG A 154 -4.94 3.72 5.39
N GLY A 155 -4.52 2.80 6.27
CA GLY A 155 -5.43 1.97 7.08
C GLY A 155 -5.82 0.60 6.47
N PHE A 156 -5.20 0.15 5.37
CA PHE A 156 -5.48 -1.18 4.82
C PHE A 156 -4.71 -2.27 5.57
N ASP A 157 -5.26 -2.73 6.69
CA ASP A 157 -4.74 -3.81 7.55
C ASP A 157 -5.12 -5.23 7.05
N MET A 158 -4.14 -6.08 6.76
CA MET A 158 -4.35 -7.39 6.17
C MET A 158 -4.70 -8.50 7.20
N GLY A 159 -4.67 -8.19 8.50
CA GLY A 159 -4.75 -9.17 9.58
C GLY A 159 -6.13 -9.80 9.80
N ASN A 160 -7.21 -9.19 9.30
CA ASN A 160 -8.57 -9.75 9.35
C ASN A 160 -9.12 -10.07 7.95
N ARG A 161 -8.27 -10.10 6.93
CA ARG A 161 -8.67 -10.25 5.52
C ARG A 161 -8.22 -11.59 4.98
N SER A 162 -8.99 -12.13 4.04
CA SER A 162 -8.59 -13.32 3.29
C SER A 162 -7.52 -12.97 2.26
N ALA A 163 -6.73 -13.98 1.84
CA ALA A 163 -5.74 -13.80 0.77
C ALA A 163 -6.39 -13.29 -0.54
N GLY A 164 -7.58 -13.81 -0.88
CA GLY A 164 -8.33 -13.38 -2.05
C GLY A 164 -8.78 -11.92 -1.98
N GLU A 165 -9.28 -11.47 -0.82
CA GLU A 165 -9.66 -10.06 -0.61
C GLU A 165 -8.46 -9.13 -0.75
N ILE A 166 -7.32 -9.49 -0.14
CA ILE A 166 -6.09 -8.69 -0.23
C ILE A 166 -5.65 -8.57 -1.68
N PHE A 167 -5.54 -9.69 -2.39
CA PHE A 167 -5.12 -9.70 -3.79
C PHE A 167 -6.06 -8.85 -4.66
N ALA A 168 -7.37 -9.09 -4.59
CA ALA A 168 -8.35 -8.40 -5.41
C ALA A 168 -8.36 -6.88 -5.13
N THR A 169 -8.26 -6.48 -3.87
CA THR A 169 -8.28 -5.06 -3.47
C THR A 169 -7.04 -4.33 -3.96
N LEU A 170 -5.85 -4.92 -3.77
CA LEU A 170 -4.59 -4.32 -4.22
C LEU A 170 -4.55 -4.23 -5.75
N SER A 171 -4.91 -5.29 -6.47
CA SER A 171 -4.98 -5.30 -7.93
C SER A 171 -5.97 -4.26 -8.47
N ARG A 172 -7.18 -4.13 -7.88
CA ARG A 172 -8.15 -3.07 -8.22
C ARG A 172 -7.63 -1.66 -7.93
N SER A 173 -6.71 -1.51 -6.99
CA SER A 173 -6.04 -0.24 -6.70
C SER A 173 -4.95 0.09 -7.73
N GLY A 174 -4.71 -0.80 -8.70
CA GLY A 174 -3.65 -0.70 -9.69
C GLY A 174 -2.28 -1.02 -9.12
N ILE A 175 -2.21 -1.75 -8.00
CA ILE A 175 -0.96 -2.29 -7.47
C ILE A 175 -0.60 -3.54 -8.29
N GLU A 176 0.68 -3.63 -8.63
CA GLU A 176 1.23 -4.65 -9.51
C GLU A 176 0.91 -6.05 -9.00
N GLU A 177 0.56 -6.97 -9.90
CA GLU A 177 0.07 -8.31 -9.55
C GLU A 177 1.02 -9.06 -8.62
N TYR A 178 2.33 -8.95 -8.85
CA TYR A 178 3.31 -9.61 -8.01
C TYR A 178 3.33 -9.06 -6.58
N LYS A 179 3.14 -7.75 -6.40
CA LYS A 179 3.02 -7.14 -5.07
C LYS A 179 1.73 -7.61 -4.40
N SER A 180 0.62 -7.62 -5.13
CA SER A 180 -0.67 -8.13 -4.66
C SER A 180 -0.59 -9.60 -4.22
N SER A 181 0.12 -10.43 -4.99
CA SER A 181 0.35 -11.85 -4.71
C SER A 181 1.24 -12.09 -3.49
N ILE A 182 2.28 -11.28 -3.31
CA ILE A 182 3.12 -11.38 -2.11
C ILE A 182 2.31 -10.91 -0.90
N CYS A 183 1.66 -9.74 -0.97
CA CYS A 183 0.85 -9.19 0.12
C CYS A 183 -0.31 -10.10 0.55
N SER A 184 -0.93 -10.85 -0.36
CA SER A 184 -2.01 -11.78 0.00
C SER A 184 -1.57 -12.87 0.97
N ARG A 185 -0.27 -13.20 1.01
CA ARG A 185 0.32 -14.13 1.98
C ARG A 185 0.36 -13.57 3.41
N ALA A 186 0.10 -12.26 3.58
CA ALA A 186 -0.05 -11.64 4.90
C ALA A 186 -1.44 -11.82 5.51
N ALA A 187 -2.37 -12.50 4.82
CA ALA A 187 -3.70 -12.80 5.31
C ALA A 187 -3.66 -13.41 6.71
N GLY A 188 -4.43 -12.82 7.64
CA GLY A 188 -4.54 -13.32 9.01
C GLY A 188 -3.31 -13.06 9.90
N LEU A 189 -2.19 -12.58 9.35
CA LEU A 189 -0.99 -12.31 10.15
C LEU A 189 -1.23 -11.10 11.05
N LYS A 190 -0.92 -11.26 12.34
CA LYS A 190 -1.01 -10.22 13.38
C LYS A 190 0.23 -10.26 14.26
N GLY A 191 0.52 -9.16 14.94
CA GLY A 191 1.61 -9.11 15.93
C GLY A 191 2.99 -9.44 15.36
N GLN A 192 3.72 -10.33 16.05
CA GLN A 192 5.09 -10.68 15.67
C GLN A 192 5.20 -11.29 14.25
N PRO A 193 4.34 -12.24 13.83
CA PRO A 193 4.29 -12.69 12.44
C PRO A 193 4.13 -11.57 11.40
N ALA A 194 3.28 -10.57 11.67
CA ALA A 194 3.11 -9.42 10.77
C ALA A 194 4.38 -8.57 10.69
N ARG A 195 5.04 -8.33 11.84
CA ARG A 195 6.33 -7.62 11.89
C ARG A 195 7.42 -8.35 11.10
N GLU A 196 7.48 -9.67 11.20
CA GLU A 196 8.43 -10.50 10.47
C GLU A 196 8.15 -10.47 8.97
N PHE A 197 6.88 -10.55 8.57
CA PHE A 197 6.47 -10.42 7.17
C PHE A 197 6.93 -9.09 6.57
N VAL A 198 6.71 -7.96 7.26
CA VAL A 198 7.14 -6.63 6.81
C VAL A 198 8.68 -6.58 6.67
N ARG A 199 9.42 -7.19 7.60
CA ARG A 199 10.89 -7.24 7.53
C ARG A 199 11.39 -8.06 6.35
N ALA A 200 10.71 -9.17 6.06
CA ALA A 200 11.06 -10.12 5.00
C ALA A 200 10.74 -9.56 3.60
N TYR A 201 9.50 -9.12 3.39
CA TYR A 201 8.96 -8.78 2.07
C TYR A 201 8.80 -7.29 1.82
N GLY A 202 8.86 -6.43 2.84
CA GLY A 202 8.75 -4.98 2.68
C GLY A 202 9.71 -4.39 1.64
N PRO A 203 11.00 -4.77 1.61
CA PRO A 203 11.93 -4.32 0.56
C PRO A 203 11.51 -4.72 -0.86
N LEU A 204 10.91 -5.90 -1.02
CA LEU A 204 10.47 -6.42 -2.31
C LEU A 204 9.18 -5.76 -2.82
N ILE A 205 8.29 -5.40 -1.90
CA ILE A 205 7.07 -4.63 -2.24
C ILE A 205 7.40 -3.20 -2.61
N GLY A 206 8.37 -2.59 -1.92
CA GLY A 206 8.76 -1.21 -2.15
C GLY A 206 7.64 -0.22 -1.82
N GLU A 207 7.63 0.90 -2.54
CA GLU A 207 6.70 2.01 -2.36
C GLU A 207 5.55 1.94 -3.39
N ILE A 208 4.32 2.25 -2.99
CA ILE A 208 3.18 2.48 -3.89
C ILE A 208 3.07 3.97 -4.25
N SER A 209 2.51 4.29 -5.41
CA SER A 209 2.25 5.67 -5.85
C SER A 209 1.14 6.36 -5.04
N HIS A 210 1.04 7.69 -5.12
CA HIS A 210 -0.09 8.44 -4.54
C HIS A 210 -1.44 7.93 -5.06
N GLN A 211 -1.53 7.69 -6.37
CA GLN A 211 -2.77 7.23 -7.00
C GLN A 211 -3.16 5.82 -6.54
N GLN A 212 -2.20 4.90 -6.39
CA GLN A 212 -2.47 3.56 -5.85
C GLN A 212 -2.99 3.63 -4.41
N GLN A 213 -2.40 4.49 -3.56
CA GLN A 213 -2.87 4.69 -2.19
C GLN A 213 -4.27 5.32 -2.12
N ILE A 214 -4.55 6.31 -2.98
CA ILE A 214 -5.87 6.96 -3.08
C ILE A 214 -6.92 5.91 -3.44
N ARG A 215 -6.69 5.13 -4.51
CA ARG A 215 -7.64 4.08 -4.92
C ARG A 215 -7.82 3.00 -3.86
N LEU A 216 -6.73 2.60 -3.19
CA LEU A 216 -6.79 1.63 -2.09
C LEU A 216 -7.67 2.14 -0.94
N PHE A 217 -7.51 3.40 -0.56
CA PHE A 217 -8.37 4.01 0.45
C PHE A 217 -9.82 4.09 -0.04
N GLU A 218 -10.09 4.59 -1.24
CA GLU A 218 -11.46 4.76 -1.74
C GLU A 218 -12.23 3.43 -1.80
N ILE A 219 -11.59 2.37 -2.30
CA ILE A 219 -12.20 1.02 -2.34
C ILE A 219 -12.52 0.52 -0.91
N THR A 220 -11.62 0.75 0.04
CA THR A 220 -11.76 0.19 1.39
C THR A 220 -12.66 1.04 2.29
N PHE A 221 -12.79 2.33 1.97
CA PHE A 221 -13.58 3.31 2.71
C PHE A 221 -15.05 3.35 2.25
N GLU A 222 -15.36 2.85 1.05
CA GLU A 222 -16.73 2.77 0.49
C GLU A 222 -17.76 2.18 1.46
N LYS A 223 -17.38 1.13 2.22
CA LYS A 223 -18.28 0.54 3.23
C LYS A 223 -18.73 1.55 4.30
N TYR A 224 -17.83 2.42 4.75
CA TYR A 224 -18.15 3.42 5.79
C TYR A 224 -19.03 4.54 5.25
N ILE A 225 -18.86 4.89 3.97
CA ILE A 225 -19.77 5.83 3.27
C ILE A 225 -21.17 5.23 3.19
N ASN A 226 -21.28 3.96 2.81
CA ASN A 226 -22.57 3.28 2.69
C ASN A 226 -23.25 3.10 4.05
N ASP A 227 -22.50 2.75 5.09
CA ASP A 227 -23.00 2.68 6.46
C ASP A 227 -23.45 4.04 6.97
N ALA A 228 -22.69 5.11 6.71
CA ALA A 228 -23.07 6.46 7.08
C ALA A 228 -24.40 6.88 6.42
N LYS A 229 -24.53 6.66 5.11
CA LYS A 229 -25.77 6.93 4.37
C LYS A 229 -26.96 6.17 4.98
N ARG A 230 -26.79 4.87 5.24
CA ARG A 230 -27.83 4.02 5.83
C ARG A 230 -28.23 4.46 7.24
N ILE A 231 -27.26 4.72 8.12
CA ILE A 231 -27.51 5.15 9.49
C ILE A 231 -28.22 6.51 9.50
N PHE A 232 -27.76 7.44 8.66
CA PHE A 232 -28.34 8.77 8.56
C PHE A 232 -29.81 8.74 8.12
N SER A 233 -30.10 8.05 7.01
CA SER A 233 -31.46 7.94 6.48
C SER A 233 -32.42 7.25 7.45
N ASN A 234 -31.95 6.25 8.20
CA ASN A 234 -32.79 5.54 9.17
C ASN A 234 -33.07 6.39 10.42
N ALA A 235 -32.11 7.20 10.86
CA ALA A 235 -32.24 8.00 12.08
C ALA A 235 -33.08 9.27 11.87
N ASN A 236 -33.10 9.83 10.65
CA ASN A 236 -33.75 11.11 10.36
C ASN A 236 -35.20 11.00 9.83
N GLY A 237 -35.73 9.78 9.70
CA GLY A 237 -37.09 9.53 9.19
C GLY A 237 -37.33 10.06 7.77
N LEU A 238 -36.28 10.18 6.94
CA LEU A 238 -36.25 10.72 5.58
C LEU A 238 -36.58 12.23 5.43
N SER A 239 -36.59 13.00 6.53
CA SER A 239 -36.88 14.45 6.49
C SER A 239 -35.79 15.28 5.79
N VAL A 240 -34.55 14.80 5.77
CA VAL A 240 -33.38 15.49 5.22
C VAL A 240 -32.57 14.51 4.37
N THR A 241 -32.15 14.92 3.18
CA THR A 241 -31.37 14.05 2.29
C THR A 241 -29.88 14.08 2.67
N TRP A 242 -29.18 12.95 2.53
CA TRP A 242 -27.74 12.85 2.82
C TRP A 242 -26.93 13.96 2.16
N TYR A 243 -27.15 14.21 0.87
CA TYR A 243 -26.38 15.19 0.10
C TYR A 243 -26.70 16.66 0.43
N SER A 244 -27.76 16.93 1.20
CA SER A 244 -28.02 18.28 1.74
C SER A 244 -27.15 18.63 2.94
N ILE A 245 -26.49 17.64 3.56
CA ILE A 245 -25.52 17.85 4.64
C ILE A 245 -24.17 18.23 4.03
N GLU A 246 -23.54 19.27 4.60
CA GLU A 246 -22.24 19.77 4.19
C GLU A 246 -21.20 18.63 4.13
N LYS A 247 -20.39 18.60 3.05
CA LYS A 247 -19.40 17.54 2.81
C LYS A 247 -18.48 17.31 4.02
N LYS A 248 -18.00 18.38 4.65
CA LYS A 248 -17.14 18.30 5.85
C LYS A 248 -17.81 17.53 7.00
N ILE A 249 -19.09 17.78 7.25
CA ILE A 249 -19.86 17.09 8.29
C ILE A 249 -20.03 15.61 7.92
N ARG A 250 -20.37 15.31 6.67
CA ARG A 250 -20.49 13.93 6.17
C ARG A 250 -19.17 13.16 6.34
N GLU A 251 -18.05 13.79 6.02
CA GLU A 251 -16.72 13.18 6.16
C GLU A 251 -16.36 12.91 7.62
N VAL A 252 -16.65 13.85 8.54
CA VAL A 252 -16.46 13.59 9.97
C VAL A 252 -17.35 12.45 10.44
N PHE A 253 -18.60 12.39 10.00
CA PHE A 253 -19.47 11.28 10.38
C PHE A 253 -18.92 9.92 9.93
N CYS A 254 -18.50 9.79 8.67
CA CYS A 254 -17.84 8.59 8.17
C CYS A 254 -16.57 8.26 8.99
N ASP A 255 -15.79 9.26 9.37
CA ASP A 255 -14.61 9.07 10.22
C ASP A 255 -14.96 8.52 11.60
N THR A 256 -16.05 8.99 12.21
CA THR A 256 -16.49 8.47 13.50
C THR A 256 -16.89 6.99 13.40
N LEU A 257 -17.53 6.58 12.31
CA LEU A 257 -17.86 5.17 12.07
C LEU A 257 -16.58 4.34 11.87
N TYR A 258 -15.63 4.87 11.13
CA TYR A 258 -14.31 4.25 10.96
C TYR A 258 -13.60 3.99 12.30
N GLN A 259 -13.71 4.94 13.24
CA GLN A 259 -13.15 4.84 14.58
C GLN A 259 -14.05 4.09 15.59
N GLY A 260 -15.19 3.54 15.16
CA GLY A 260 -16.05 2.69 15.98
C GLY A 260 -17.08 3.45 16.84
N ASN A 261 -17.64 4.55 16.33
CA ASN A 261 -18.69 5.32 17.02
C ASN A 261 -19.94 4.48 17.33
N VAL A 262 -20.17 4.21 18.62
CA VAL A 262 -21.32 3.46 19.12
C VAL A 262 -22.61 4.28 19.21
N THR A 263 -22.51 5.62 19.25
CA THR A 263 -23.64 6.56 19.34
C THR A 263 -24.02 7.15 17.97
N ALA A 264 -23.61 6.51 16.87
CA ALA A 264 -23.77 7.03 15.50
C ALA A 264 -25.21 7.44 15.12
N LYS A 265 -26.24 6.77 15.67
CA LYS A 265 -27.64 7.13 15.43
C LYS A 265 -28.00 8.50 16.01
N GLU A 266 -27.53 8.80 17.21
CA GLU A 266 -27.76 10.09 17.87
C GLU A 266 -27.03 11.20 17.13
N MET A 267 -25.78 10.95 16.72
CA MET A 267 -25.03 11.89 15.89
C MET A 267 -25.76 12.20 14.59
N ALA A 268 -26.36 11.21 13.94
CA ALA A 268 -27.15 11.41 12.73
C ALA A 268 -28.39 12.29 12.96
N ILE A 269 -29.08 12.15 14.10
CA ILE A 269 -30.18 13.04 14.49
C ILE A 269 -29.67 14.47 14.68
N VAL A 270 -28.56 14.65 15.39
CA VAL A 270 -27.94 15.98 15.59
C VAL A 270 -27.55 16.59 14.24
N MET A 271 -26.96 15.83 13.33
CA MET A 271 -26.60 16.28 11.99
C MET A 271 -27.82 16.76 11.19
N ALA A 272 -28.99 16.13 11.33
CA ALA A 272 -30.21 16.50 10.62
C ALA A 272 -30.72 17.92 10.99
N HIS A 273 -30.36 18.44 12.16
CA HIS A 273 -30.67 19.82 12.56
C HIS A 273 -29.88 20.86 11.76
N ARG A 274 -28.80 20.47 11.07
CA ARG A 274 -27.91 21.35 10.30
C ARG A 274 -27.31 22.51 11.11
N ASP A 275 -27.20 22.33 12.42
CA ASP A 275 -26.56 23.26 13.36
C ASP A 275 -25.15 22.76 13.70
N LYS A 276 -24.13 23.49 13.21
CA LYS A 276 -22.72 23.17 13.46
C LYS A 276 -22.36 23.27 14.95
N SER A 277 -22.92 24.23 15.67
CA SER A 277 -22.66 24.40 17.10
C SER A 277 -23.22 23.24 17.91
N LEU A 278 -24.42 22.74 17.55
CA LEU A 278 -24.99 21.55 18.16
C LEU A 278 -24.13 20.31 17.90
N LEU A 279 -23.66 20.12 16.66
CA LEU A 279 -22.76 19.02 16.30
C LEU A 279 -21.41 19.07 17.03
N ILE A 280 -20.81 20.26 17.15
CA ILE A 280 -19.55 20.44 17.88
C ILE A 280 -19.75 20.12 19.37
N LYS A 281 -20.83 20.62 20.00
CA LYS A 281 -21.17 20.27 21.38
C LYS A 281 -21.32 18.75 21.55
N TYR A 282 -22.00 18.10 20.60
CA TYR A 282 -22.14 16.65 20.60
C TYR A 282 -20.78 15.93 20.54
N LEU A 283 -19.89 16.32 19.63
CA LEU A 283 -18.55 15.72 19.49
C LEU A 283 -17.66 15.95 20.71
N MET A 284 -17.80 17.09 21.40
CA MET A 284 -17.06 17.36 22.64
C MET A 284 -17.55 16.49 23.80
N ALA A 285 -18.85 16.20 23.86
CA ALA A 285 -19.45 15.35 24.89
C ALA A 285 -19.26 13.85 24.61
N ASN A 286 -19.23 13.45 23.33
CA ASN A 286 -19.18 12.05 22.90
C ASN A 286 -17.86 11.75 22.18
N ARG A 287 -16.86 11.33 22.95
CA ARG A 287 -15.56 10.93 22.40
C ARG A 287 -15.67 9.71 21.50
N VAL A 288 -14.93 9.71 20.40
CA VAL A 288 -14.90 8.58 19.46
C VAL A 288 -13.48 8.07 19.26
N GLY A 289 -13.28 6.81 19.64
CA GLY A 289 -11.97 6.16 19.62
C GLY A 289 -11.10 6.58 20.81
N LYS A 290 -9.79 6.34 20.71
CA LYS A 290 -8.82 6.61 21.79
C LYS A 290 -7.95 7.84 21.56
N ASP A 291 -8.02 8.48 20.39
CA ASP A 291 -7.13 9.58 20.00
C ASP A 291 -7.79 10.96 20.19
N LEU A 292 -7.42 11.62 21.29
CA LEU A 292 -7.90 12.98 21.62
C LEU A 292 -7.48 14.03 20.58
N ARG A 293 -6.37 13.82 19.88
CA ARG A 293 -5.92 14.76 18.84
C ARG A 293 -6.87 14.70 17.65
N ARG A 294 -7.36 13.50 17.31
CA ARG A 294 -8.33 13.31 16.22
C ARG A 294 -9.66 13.97 16.53
N ASP A 295 -10.13 13.93 17.78
CA ASP A 295 -11.34 14.66 18.21
C ASP A 295 -11.21 16.17 17.97
N ALA A 296 -10.08 16.77 18.36
CA ALA A 296 -9.81 18.18 18.13
C ALA A 296 -9.75 18.52 16.63
N LEU A 297 -9.16 17.63 15.81
CA LEU A 297 -9.10 17.78 14.36
C LEU A 297 -10.50 17.76 13.73
N ARG A 298 -11.42 16.89 14.20
CA ARG A 298 -12.81 16.84 13.69
C ARG A 298 -13.52 18.18 13.91
N ILE A 299 -13.40 18.74 15.11
CA ILE A 299 -14.01 20.02 15.47
C ILE A 299 -13.47 21.14 14.58
N ARG A 300 -12.14 21.24 14.44
CA ARG A 300 -11.49 22.23 13.59
C ARG A 300 -11.87 22.08 12.11
N TYR A 301 -12.13 20.86 11.65
CA TYR A 301 -12.50 20.60 10.27
C TYR A 301 -13.94 21.06 9.93
N ILE A 302 -14.85 21.01 10.91
CA ILE A 302 -16.27 21.41 10.76
C ILE A 302 -16.45 22.94 10.79
N GLN A 303 -15.63 23.64 11.58
CA GLN A 303 -15.56 25.10 11.61
C GLN A 303 -15.35 25.67 10.19
#